data_AF-A0A9P1JWC2-F1
#
_entry.id   AF-A0A9P1JWC2-F1
#
_cell.length_a   1.000
_cell.length_b   1.000
_cell.length_c   1.000
_cell.angle_alpha   90.00
_cell.angle_beta   90.00
_cell.angle_gamma   90.00
#
_symmetry.space_group_name_H-M   'P 1'
#
loop_
_entity.id
_entity.type
_entity.pdbx_description
1 polymer ?
#
loop_
_entity_poly.entity_id
_entity_poly.type
_entity_poly.pdbx_seq_one_letter_code
_entity_poly.pdbx_strand_id
1 'polypeptide(L)'
;MDGTCIGTHNALERLLRGYKLAYNARRQRVLKGHSPDEVVRERLKAKPELANPAYRPPDPCSLTKAKVAAQLTVYAAKDVWHPDT
;
A
#
# COMPACT_ATOMS: atom_id res chain seq x y z
N MET A 1 16.71 18.24 8.24
CA MET A 1 16.21 18.32 6.84
C MET A 1 16.00 16.88 6.42
N ASP A 2 14.95 16.24 6.94
CA ASP A 2 14.78 14.79 6.77
C ASP A 2 13.48 14.54 5.99
N GLY A 3 13.31 15.33 4.93
CA GLY A 3 12.49 14.91 3.81
C GLY A 3 13.05 13.59 3.32
N THR A 4 12.19 12.61 3.09
CA THR A 4 12.60 11.30 2.57
C THR A 4 13.22 11.51 1.19
N CYS A 5 14.52 11.79 1.13
CA CYS A 5 15.25 11.83 -0.11
C CYS A 5 15.15 10.43 -0.72
N ILE A 6 14.36 10.28 -1.77
CA ILE A 6 14.32 9.07 -2.60
C ILE A 6 15.63 9.05 -3.42
N GLY A 7 16.77 9.01 -2.72
CA GLY A 7 18.10 9.06 -3.31
C GLY A 7 18.73 7.68 -3.48
N THR A 8 18.12 6.64 -2.88
CA THR A 8 18.62 5.27 -2.94
C THR A 8 17.56 4.32 -3.48
N HIS A 9 18.02 3.27 -4.17
CA HIS A 9 17.16 2.20 -4.67
C HIS A 9 16.30 1.58 -3.55
N ASN A 10 16.89 1.33 -2.38
CA ASN A 10 16.18 0.78 -1.22
C ASN A 10 15.04 1.70 -0.73
N ALA A 11 15.28 3.01 -0.66
CA ALA A 11 14.25 3.97 -0.29
C ALA A 11 13.08 3.97 -1.28
N LEU A 12 13.38 3.92 -2.59
CA LEU A 12 12.36 3.82 -3.63
C LEU A 12 11.55 2.53 -3.50
N GLU A 13 12.20 1.38 -3.33
CA GLU A 13 11.49 0.11 -3.18
C GLU A 13 10.57 0.11 -1.94
N ARG A 14 11.02 0.68 -0.82
CA ARG A 14 10.24 0.77 0.40
C ARG A 14 9.02 1.66 0.22
N LEU A 15 9.16 2.78 -0.49
CA LEU A 15 8.05 3.65 -0.87
C LEU A 15 7.04 2.93 -1.75
N LEU A 16 7.50 2.27 -2.81
CA LEU A 16 6.63 1.56 -3.76
C LEU A 16 5.87 0.40 -3.08
N ARG A 17 6.54 -0.34 -2.18
CA ARG A 17 5.89 -1.35 -1.35
C ARG A 17 4.80 -0.73 -0.48
N GLY A 18 5.12 0.35 0.25
CA GLY A 18 4.13 1.06 1.07
C GLY A 18 2.93 1.58 0.26
N TYR A 19 3.18 2.18 -0.91
CA TYR A 19 2.15 2.69 -1.79
C TYR A 19 1.23 1.59 -2.30
N LYS A 20 1.79 0.48 -2.81
CA LYS A 20 1.03 -0.68 -3.28
C LYS A 20 0.08 -1.20 -2.20
N LEU A 21 0.56 -1.32 -0.97
CA LEU A 21 -0.25 -1.79 0.16
C LEU A 21 -1.37 -0.81 0.50
N ALA A 22 -1.05 0.49 0.61
CA ALA A 22 -2.04 1.51 0.93
C ALA A 22 -3.12 1.60 -0.15
N TYR A 23 -2.72 1.55 -1.42
CA TYR A 23 -3.64 1.60 -2.56
C TYR A 23 -4.60 0.42 -2.57
N ASN A 24 -4.08 -0.80 -2.44
CA ASN A 24 -4.87 -2.02 -2.51
C ASN A 24 -5.79 -2.23 -1.31
N ALA A 25 -5.45 -1.69 -0.14
CA ALA A 25 -6.29 -1.74 1.06
C ALA A 25 -7.33 -0.61 1.11
N ARG A 26 -7.13 0.49 0.38
CA ARG A 26 -8.03 1.65 0.42
C ARG A 26 -9.33 1.36 -0.30
N ARG A 27 -10.45 1.67 0.35
CA ARG A 27 -11.79 1.62 -0.25
C ARG A 27 -11.94 2.71 -1.32
N GLN A 28 -12.44 2.34 -2.49
CA GLN A 28 -12.56 3.23 -3.64
C GLN A 28 -14.02 3.38 -4.08
N ARG A 29 -14.46 4.61 -4.31
CA ARG A 29 -15.84 4.91 -4.74
C ARG A 29 -16.18 4.28 -6.09
N VAL A 30 -15.23 4.27 -7.02
CA VAL A 30 -15.38 3.61 -8.33
C VAL A 30 -15.62 2.10 -8.21
N LEU A 31 -15.14 1.48 -7.12
CA LEU A 31 -15.40 0.09 -6.78
C LEU A 31 -16.58 -0.06 -5.81
N LYS A 32 -17.55 0.86 -5.85
CA LYS A 32 -18.73 0.88 -4.97
C LYS A 32 -18.36 0.87 -3.47
N GLY A 33 -17.23 1.46 -3.13
CA GLY A 33 -16.70 1.47 -1.77
C GLY A 33 -15.92 0.22 -1.38
N HIS A 34 -15.62 -0.71 -2.28
CA HIS A 34 -14.69 -1.81 -1.99
C HIS A 34 -13.24 -1.40 -2.19
N SER A 35 -12.32 -2.11 -1.54
CA SER A 35 -10.89 -2.01 -1.86
C SER A 35 -10.52 -2.92 -3.04
N PRO A 36 -9.45 -2.62 -3.79
CA PRO A 36 -8.95 -3.53 -4.83
C PRO A 36 -8.71 -4.95 -4.33
N ASP A 37 -8.13 -5.13 -3.13
CA ASP A 37 -7.90 -6.46 -2.54
C ASP A 37 -9.21 -7.20 -2.26
N GLU A 38 -10.26 -6.51 -1.80
CA GLU A 38 -11.59 -7.11 -1.62
C GLU A 38 -12.16 -7.61 -2.94
N VAL A 39 -12.11 -6.78 -3.99
CA VAL A 39 -12.65 -7.13 -5.31
C VAL A 39 -11.93 -8.34 -5.90
N VAL A 40 -10.60 -8.39 -5.79
CA VAL A 40 -9.81 -9.54 -6.28
C VAL A 40 -10.12 -10.79 -5.47
N ARG A 41 -10.20 -10.71 -4.13
CA ARG A 41 -10.55 -11.86 -3.30
C ARG A 41 -11.92 -12.43 -3.64
N GLU A 42 -12.94 -11.58 -3.78
CA GLU A 42 -14.28 -12.05 -4.15
C GLU A 42 -14.31 -12.65 -5.56
N ARG A 43 -13.58 -12.05 -6.53
CA ARG A 43 -13.46 -12.61 -7.87
C ARG A 43 -12.80 -13.99 -7.88
N LEU A 44 -11.73 -14.18 -7.10
CA LEU A 44 -11.02 -15.45 -7.00
C LEU A 44 -11.84 -16.51 -6.26
N LYS A 45 -12.67 -16.12 -5.28
CA LYS A 45 -13.64 -17.05 -4.66
C LYS A 45 -14.68 -17.52 -5.68
N ALA A 46 -15.19 -16.62 -6.52
CA ALA A 46 -16.19 -16.95 -7.54
C ALA A 46 -15.61 -17.72 -8.73
N LYS A 47 -14.34 -17.49 -9.05
CA LYS A 47 -13.63 -18.05 -10.22
C LYS A 47 -12.22 -18.49 -9.83
N PRO A 48 -12.08 -19.63 -9.13
CA PRO A 48 -10.79 -20.10 -8.62
C PRO A 48 -9.79 -20.43 -9.74
N GLU A 49 -10.26 -20.74 -10.95
CA GLU A 49 -9.43 -20.99 -12.13
C GLU A 49 -8.62 -19.77 -12.61
N LEU A 50 -9.01 -18.56 -12.18
CA LEU A 50 -8.26 -17.34 -12.45
C LEU A 50 -7.10 -17.09 -11.47
N ALA A 51 -6.97 -17.92 -10.43
CA ALA A 51 -5.91 -17.77 -9.45
C ALA A 51 -4.55 -18.09 -10.08
N ASN A 52 -3.56 -17.25 -9.80
CA ASN A 52 -2.17 -17.57 -10.13
C ASN A 52 -1.60 -18.52 -9.07
N PRO A 53 -1.30 -19.79 -9.37
CA PRO A 53 -0.80 -20.76 -8.40
C PRO A 53 0.59 -20.41 -7.84
N ALA A 54 1.38 -19.60 -8.57
CA ALA A 54 2.67 -19.11 -8.10
C ALA A 54 2.57 -17.87 -7.19
N TYR A 55 1.38 -17.27 -7.08
CA TYR A 55 1.21 -16.09 -6.24
C TYR A 55 1.27 -16.45 -4.75
N ARG A 56 2.27 -15.90 -4.07
CA ARG A 56 2.34 -15.96 -2.60
C ARG A 56 1.94 -14.61 -2.02
N PRO A 57 0.79 -14.52 -1.32
CA PRO A 57 0.43 -13.29 -0.64
C PRO A 57 1.48 -12.97 0.43
N PRO A 58 1.83 -11.68 0.63
CA PRO A 58 2.68 -11.27 1.73
C PRO A 58 2.02 -11.61 3.06
N ASP A 59 2.82 -12.02 4.04
CA ASP A 59 2.33 -12.40 5.38
C ASP A 59 1.50 -11.24 6.01
N PRO A 60 0.30 -11.51 6.55
CA PRO A 60 -0.56 -10.50 7.18
C PRO A 60 0.15 -9.66 8.25
N CYS A 61 1.11 -10.23 8.98
CA CYS A 61 1.88 -9.49 9.98
C CYS A 61 2.83 -8.46 9.33
N SER A 62 3.34 -8.79 8.14
CA SER A 62 4.14 -7.91 7.29
C SER A 62 3.33 -6.73 6.74
N LEU A 63 2.05 -6.97 6.43
CA LEU A 63 1.11 -5.93 6.01
C LEU A 63 0.86 -4.91 7.13
N THR A 64 0.70 -5.35 8.37
CA THR A 64 0.49 -4.46 9.52
C THR A 64 1.71 -3.60 9.78
N LYS A 65 2.91 -4.18 9.78
CA LYS A 65 4.17 -3.44 9.95
C LYS A 65 4.41 -2.45 8.82
N ALA A 66 4.17 -2.85 7.57
CA ALA A 66 4.34 -1.97 6.42
C ALA A 66 3.27 -0.87 6.35
N LYS A 67 2.03 -1.15 6.78
CA LYS A 67 0.97 -0.15 6.92
C LYS A 67 1.31 0.87 8.01
N VAL A 68 1.76 0.41 9.18
CA VAL A 68 2.25 1.29 10.25
C VAL A 68 3.42 2.13 9.74
N ALA A 69 4.42 1.52 9.11
CA ALA A 69 5.57 2.23 8.55
C ALA A 69 5.16 3.25 7.47
N ALA A 70 4.24 2.90 6.57
CA ALA A 70 3.72 3.81 5.55
C ALA A 70 2.92 4.96 6.17
N GLN A 71 2.14 4.70 7.20
CA GLN A 71 1.36 5.72 7.91
C GLN A 71 2.26 6.68 8.69
N LEU A 72 3.31 6.18 9.35
CA LEU A 72 4.37 7.00 9.95
C LEU A 72 5.13 7.83 8.90
N THR A 73 5.42 7.26 7.74
CA THR A 73 6.11 7.99 6.65
C THR A 73 5.24 9.11 6.11
N VAL A 74 3.95 8.86 5.87
CA VAL A 74 2.99 9.89 5.44
C VAL A 74 2.80 10.96 6.51
N TYR A 75 2.75 10.57 7.79
CA TYR A 75 2.63 11.51 8.90
C TYR A 75 3.87 12.41 9.01
N ALA A 76 5.07 11.82 9.01
CA ALA A 76 6.33 12.57 9.02
C ALA A 76 6.47 13.49 7.79
N ALA A 77 6.00 13.06 6.61
CA ALA A 77 6.00 13.90 5.42
C ALA A 77 5.03 15.09 5.52
N LYS A 78 3.94 14.97 6.29
CA LYS A 78 3.02 16.09 6.56
C LYS A 78 3.64 17.13 7.49
N ASP A 79 4.43 16.71 8.48
CA ASP A 79 5.09 17.64 9.42
C ASP A 79 6.20 18.47 8.75
N VAL A 80 6.73 18.03 7.61
CA VAL A 80 7.80 18.71 6.86
C VAL A 80 7.26 19.69 5.81
N TRP A 81 5.98 19.64 5.44
CA TRP A 81 5.39 20.54 4.44
C TRP A 81 4.29 21.43 5.06
N HIS A 82 4.73 22.52 5.69
CA HIS A 82 3.92 23.73 5.78
C HIS A 82 4.23 24.57 4.54
N PRO A 83 3.24 25.02 3.75
CA PRO A 83 3.49 26.17 2.90
C PRO A 83 3.81 27.33 3.85
N ASP A 84 5.04 27.84 3.79
CA ASP A 84 5.30 29.17 4.33
C ASP A 84 4.33 30.14 3.65
N THR A 85 3.65 30.93 4.48
CA THR A 85 2.64 31.94 4.15
C THR A 85 2.94 32.74 2.88
#